data_AF-A0A9D4SV28-F1
#
_entry.id   AF-A0A9D4SV28-F1
#
_cell.length_a   1.000
_cell.length_b   1.000
_cell.length_c   1.000
_cell.angle_alpha   90.00
_cell.angle_beta   90.00
_cell.angle_gamma   90.00
#
_symmetry.space_group_name_H-M   'P 1'
#
loop_
_entity.id
_entity.type
_entity.pdbx_description
1 polymer ?
#
loop_
_entity_poly.entity_id
_entity_poly.type
_entity_poly.pdbx_seq_one_letter_code
_entity_poly.pdbx_strand_id
1 'polypeptide(L)'
;MSVMALSYERFPIVRFGPCIDTIPFSILSSSSPPQFDAFSYIHAFDIEVWIGVFVCIICLSTLLAVGGWKTMPTQRRKCTSVFNWAYNYGWELFGLLFTESSPVRYVHTSQRLLMAVWLLTVVVLANTFGSLLKSKQAVTTFKPEVDGIDDLAARPYLTPIIPGGNYFQDYAKA
;
A
#
# COMPACT_ATOMS: atom_id res chain seq x y z
N MET A 1 15.29 35.54 26.88
CA MET A 1 14.49 36.58 26.20
C MET A 1 13.15 35.97 25.84
N SER A 2 12.05 36.48 26.35
CA SER A 2 10.70 36.06 25.93
C SER A 2 10.34 36.74 24.61
N VAL A 3 9.89 35.97 23.62
CA VAL A 3 9.39 36.51 22.35
C VAL A 3 8.00 37.10 22.61
N MET A 4 7.79 38.37 22.28
CA MET A 4 6.50 39.05 22.50
C MET A 4 5.66 38.98 21.23
N ALA A 5 4.51 38.31 21.31
CA ALA A 5 3.53 38.26 20.22
C ALA A 5 2.73 39.57 20.14
N LEU A 6 2.46 40.01 18.91
CA LEU A 6 1.61 41.16 18.64
C LEU A 6 0.14 40.73 18.77
N SER A 7 -0.62 41.40 19.63
CA SER A 7 -2.04 41.14 19.84
C SER A 7 -2.85 42.43 19.88
N TYR A 8 -4.12 42.35 19.50
CA TYR A 8 -5.02 43.51 19.49
C TYR A 8 -5.14 44.16 20.87
N GLU A 9 -5.24 43.36 21.93
CA GLU A 9 -5.36 43.87 23.30
C GLU A 9 -4.10 44.58 23.82
N ARG A 10 -2.92 44.24 23.29
CA ARG A 10 -1.64 44.87 23.70
C ARG A 10 -1.29 46.08 22.86
N PHE A 11 -1.92 46.24 21.70
CA PHE A 11 -1.71 47.36 20.78
C PHE A 11 -1.95 48.75 21.40
N PRO A 12 -2.99 48.99 22.23
CA PRO A 12 -3.18 50.30 22.87
C PRO A 12 -2.23 50.57 24.04
N ILE A 13 -1.56 49.54 24.58
CA ILE A 13 -0.74 49.65 25.81
C ILE A 13 0.74 49.83 25.47
N VAL A 14 1.22 49.23 24.38
CA VAL A 14 2.64 49.21 24.00
C VAL A 14 2.81 49.53 22.52
N ARG A 15 3.82 50.35 22.17
CA ARG A 15 4.19 50.59 20.77
C ARG A 15 5.06 49.45 20.25
N PHE A 16 4.57 48.75 19.24
CA PHE A 16 5.32 47.69 18.55
C PHE A 16 6.16 48.26 17.41
N GLY A 17 7.36 47.70 17.23
CA GLY A 17 8.19 47.93 16.04
C GLY A 17 7.73 47.07 14.84
N PRO A 18 8.46 47.14 13.71
CA PRO A 18 8.19 46.25 12.58
C PRO A 18 8.34 44.77 12.98
N CYS A 19 7.48 43.92 12.42
CA CYS A 19 7.53 42.48 12.66
C CYS A 19 8.83 41.89 12.10
N ILE A 20 9.59 41.21 12.96
CA ILE A 20 10.88 40.60 12.61
C ILE A 20 10.68 39.13 12.19
N ASP A 21 9.73 38.43 12.83
CA ASP A 21 9.48 37.01 12.61
C ASP A 21 8.01 36.66 12.86
N THR A 22 7.52 35.68 12.10
CA THR A 22 6.14 35.17 12.17
C THR A 22 6.17 33.70 12.53
N ILE A 23 5.82 33.37 13.77
CA ILE A 23 5.75 31.99 14.25
C ILE A 23 4.32 31.48 14.04
N PRO A 24 4.07 30.53 13.13
CA PRO A 24 2.74 29.96 12.94
C PRO A 24 2.34 29.11 14.14
N PHE A 25 1.03 28.93 14.33
CA PHE A 25 0.52 28.01 15.32
C PHE A 25 0.84 26.56 14.90
N SER A 26 1.59 25.85 15.72
CA SER A 26 1.96 24.44 15.49
C SER A 26 1.61 23.59 16.70
N ILE A 27 1.02 22.42 16.46
CA ILE A 27 0.75 21.43 17.49
C ILE A 27 1.97 20.52 17.60
N LEU A 28 2.49 20.38 18.81
CA LEU A 28 3.50 19.38 19.13
C LEU A 28 2.77 18.16 19.71
N SER A 29 2.78 17.06 18.97
CA SER A 29 2.22 15.78 19.41
C SER A 29 3.32 14.73 19.53
N SER A 30 3.10 13.72 20.37
CA SER A 30 3.97 12.56 20.40
C SER A 30 3.87 11.81 19.08
N SER A 31 5.01 11.32 18.58
CA SER A 31 4.98 10.33 17.50
C SER A 31 4.43 9.01 18.06
N SER A 32 3.41 8.44 17.43
CA SER A 32 2.95 7.11 17.81
C SER A 32 4.07 6.08 17.59
N PRO A 33 4.24 5.08 18.47
CA PRO A 33 5.23 4.04 18.27
C PRO A 33 4.93 3.28 16.97
N PRO A 34 5.97 2.77 16.27
CA PRO A 34 5.76 2.01 15.04
C PRO A 34 4.92 0.76 15.34
N GLN A 35 3.70 0.72 14.78
CA GLN A 35 2.85 -0.45 14.88
C GLN A 35 3.34 -1.51 13.89
N PHE A 36 3.61 -2.72 14.38
CA PHE A 36 3.94 -3.85 13.52
C PHE A 36 2.65 -4.45 12.96
N ASP A 37 2.41 -4.21 11.69
CA ASP A 37 1.34 -4.89 10.95
C ASP A 37 1.94 -5.96 10.04
N ALA A 38 1.66 -7.22 10.33
CA ALA A 38 2.10 -8.36 9.52
C ALA A 38 1.48 -8.33 8.11
N PHE A 39 0.33 -7.67 7.93
CA PHE A 39 -0.30 -7.52 6.62
C PHE A 39 0.34 -6.41 5.77
N SER A 40 1.18 -5.55 6.36
CA SER A 40 1.91 -4.51 5.64
C SER A 40 2.77 -5.07 4.51
N TYR A 41 3.28 -6.30 4.67
CA TYR A 41 4.03 -7.03 3.63
C TYR A 41 3.18 -7.35 2.41
N ILE A 42 1.90 -7.73 2.60
CA ILE A 42 0.97 -8.05 1.50
C ILE A 42 0.49 -6.76 0.83
N HIS A 43 0.30 -5.70 1.63
CA HIS A 43 0.03 -4.35 1.15
C HIS A 43 1.20 -3.69 0.41
N ALA A 44 2.32 -4.39 0.18
CA ALA A 44 3.37 -3.88 -0.71
C ALA A 44 2.84 -3.65 -2.14
N PHE A 45 1.90 -4.48 -2.60
CA PHE A 45 1.10 -4.23 -3.80
C PHE A 45 -0.32 -3.78 -3.45
N ASP A 46 -0.86 -2.89 -4.29
CA ASP A 46 -2.25 -2.50 -4.21
C ASP A 46 -3.18 -3.66 -4.59
N ILE A 47 -4.40 -3.63 -4.04
CA ILE A 47 -5.40 -4.66 -4.29
C ILE A 47 -5.73 -4.84 -5.78
N GLU A 48 -5.62 -3.76 -6.56
CA GLU A 48 -5.82 -3.76 -8.01
C GLU A 48 -4.82 -4.69 -8.73
N VAL A 49 -3.56 -4.70 -8.29
CA VAL A 49 -2.52 -5.57 -8.86
C VAL A 49 -2.82 -7.03 -8.56
N TRP A 50 -3.25 -7.33 -7.34
CA TRP A 50 -3.64 -8.68 -6.93
C TRP A 50 -4.83 -9.21 -7.74
N ILE A 51 -5.84 -8.36 -7.96
CA ILE A 51 -6.99 -8.70 -8.83
C ILE A 51 -6.50 -8.93 -10.27
N GLY A 52 -5.62 -8.08 -10.79
CA GLY A 52 -5.05 -8.24 -12.12
C GLY A 52 -4.32 -9.58 -12.29
N VAL A 53 -3.47 -9.95 -11.33
CA VAL A 53 -2.77 -11.25 -11.30
C VAL A 53 -3.77 -12.41 -11.30
N PHE A 54 -4.81 -12.34 -10.46
CA PHE A 54 -5.84 -13.39 -10.39
C PHE A 54 -6.60 -13.55 -11.72
N VAL A 55 -6.97 -12.44 -12.36
CA VAL A 55 -7.61 -12.43 -13.68
C VAL A 55 -6.69 -13.05 -14.73
N CYS A 56 -5.40 -12.69 -14.74
CA CYS A 56 -4.42 -13.28 -15.65
C CYS A 56 -4.29 -14.80 -15.47
N ILE A 57 -4.29 -15.31 -14.23
CA ILE A 57 -4.24 -16.76 -13.96
C ILE A 57 -5.47 -17.45 -14.55
N ILE A 58 -6.67 -16.91 -14.36
CA ILE A 58 -7.91 -17.47 -14.91
C ILE A 58 -7.88 -17.46 -16.45
N CYS A 59 -7.48 -16.35 -17.06
CA CYS A 59 -7.38 -16.24 -18.51
C CYS A 59 -6.36 -17.23 -19.11
N LEU A 60 -5.17 -17.35 -18.51
CA LEU A 60 -4.14 -18.27 -19.00
C LEU A 60 -4.53 -19.74 -18.75
N SER A 61 -5.11 -20.05 -17.60
CA SER A 61 -5.64 -21.37 -17.26
C SER A 61 -6.67 -21.84 -18.29
N THR A 62 -7.63 -20.98 -18.63
CA THR A 62 -8.68 -21.30 -19.62
C THR A 62 -8.11 -21.44 -21.03
N LEU A 63 -7.17 -20.57 -21.44
CA LEU A 63 -6.49 -20.67 -22.73
C LEU A 63 -5.67 -21.97 -22.86
N LEU A 64 -4.94 -22.36 -21.81
CA LEU A 64 -4.17 -23.61 -21.77
C LEU A 64 -5.11 -24.84 -21.80
N ALA A 65 -6.21 -24.80 -21.07
CA ALA A 65 -7.21 -25.86 -21.05
C ALA A 65 -7.89 -26.04 -22.42
N VAL A 66 -8.28 -24.95 -23.08
CA VAL A 66 -8.87 -24.98 -24.44
C VAL A 66 -7.85 -25.44 -25.47
N GLY A 67 -6.60 -24.98 -25.37
CA GLY A 67 -5.50 -25.41 -26.21
C GLY A 67 -5.24 -26.92 -26.11
N GLY A 68 -5.19 -27.45 -24.89
CA GLY A 68 -5.03 -28.89 -24.63
C GLY A 68 -6.25 -29.73 -25.02
N TRP A 69 -7.45 -29.18 -24.89
CA TRP A 69 -8.68 -29.87 -25.31
C TRP A 69 -8.76 -30.12 -26.82
N LYS A 70 -8.19 -29.21 -27.63
CA LYS A 70 -8.16 -29.36 -29.10
C LYS A 70 -7.16 -30.42 -29.56
N THR A 71 -6.08 -30.65 -28.82
CA THR A 71 -5.01 -31.59 -29.19
C THR A 71 -5.10 -32.95 -28.50
N MET A 72 -6.08 -33.18 -27.62
CA MET A 72 -6.24 -34.47 -26.96
C MET A 72 -6.83 -35.55 -27.88
N PRO A 73 -6.32 -36.80 -27.80
CA PRO A 73 -6.94 -37.94 -28.45
C PRO A 73 -8.35 -38.17 -27.88
N THR A 74 -9.30 -38.49 -28.76
CA THR A 74 -10.75 -38.59 -28.51
C THR A 74 -11.14 -39.46 -27.31
N GLN A 75 -10.26 -40.40 -26.91
CA GLN A 75 -10.45 -41.31 -25.78
C GLN A 75 -10.25 -40.66 -24.40
N ARG A 76 -9.38 -39.65 -24.26
CA ARG A 76 -9.19 -38.90 -22.98
C ARG A 76 -10.25 -37.81 -22.75
N ARG A 77 -10.86 -37.32 -23.83
CA ARG A 77 -11.92 -36.29 -23.80
C ARG A 77 -13.18 -36.71 -23.03
N LYS A 78 -13.47 -38.02 -22.97
CA LYS A 78 -14.69 -38.56 -22.33
C LYS A 78 -14.61 -38.70 -20.81
N CYS A 79 -13.40 -38.77 -20.23
CA CYS A 79 -13.23 -39.10 -18.80
C CYS A 79 -13.03 -37.90 -17.87
N THR A 80 -12.81 -36.68 -18.39
CA THR A 80 -12.45 -35.55 -17.53
C THR A 80 -13.07 -34.24 -18.04
N SER A 81 -13.74 -33.51 -17.14
CA SER A 81 -14.32 -32.20 -17.44
C SER A 81 -13.23 -31.17 -17.73
N VAL A 82 -13.47 -30.28 -18.71
CA VAL A 82 -12.59 -29.15 -19.07
C VAL A 82 -12.25 -28.31 -17.83
N PHE A 83 -13.21 -28.18 -16.91
CA PHE A 83 -13.05 -27.42 -15.67
C PHE A 83 -11.95 -27.98 -14.77
N ASN A 84 -11.84 -29.30 -14.66
CA ASN A 84 -10.80 -29.92 -13.83
C ASN A 84 -9.40 -29.70 -14.41
N TRP A 85 -9.29 -29.67 -15.75
CA TRP A 85 -8.05 -29.32 -16.43
C TRP A 85 -7.68 -27.85 -16.24
N ALA A 86 -8.64 -26.94 -16.39
CA ALA A 86 -8.42 -25.51 -16.11
C ALA A 86 -7.97 -25.30 -14.66
N TYR A 87 -8.63 -25.95 -13.70
CA TYR A 87 -8.23 -25.90 -12.28
C TYR A 87 -6.78 -26.36 -12.07
N ASN A 88 -6.38 -27.50 -12.66
CA ASN A 88 -5.01 -28.00 -12.54
C ASN A 88 -3.97 -27.05 -13.15
N TYR A 89 -4.24 -26.49 -14.33
CA TYR A 89 -3.36 -25.49 -14.94
C TYR A 89 -3.33 -24.17 -14.14
N GLY A 90 -4.46 -23.75 -13.57
CA GLY A 90 -4.54 -22.58 -12.71
C GLY A 90 -3.72 -22.75 -11.44
N TRP A 91 -3.77 -23.94 -10.83
CA TRP A 91 -2.95 -24.29 -9.67
C TRP A 91 -1.46 -24.31 -10.00
N GLU A 92 -1.09 -24.83 -11.17
CA GLU A 92 0.30 -24.80 -11.64
C GLU A 92 0.79 -23.36 -11.86
N LEU A 93 -0.02 -22.52 -12.54
CA LEU A 93 0.29 -21.10 -12.77
C LEU A 93 0.42 -20.32 -11.46
N PHE A 94 -0.39 -20.65 -10.46
CA PHE A 94 -0.29 -20.09 -9.11
C PHE A 94 0.97 -20.57 -8.38
N GLY A 95 1.33 -21.85 -8.47
CA GLY A 95 2.59 -22.37 -7.91
C GLY A 95 3.83 -21.77 -8.56
N LEU A 96 3.75 -21.48 -9.86
CA LEU A 96 4.82 -20.84 -10.64
C LEU A 96 5.15 -19.43 -10.16
N LEU A 97 4.16 -18.73 -9.60
CA LEU A 97 4.30 -17.41 -9.00
C LEU A 97 5.32 -17.40 -7.85
N PHE A 98 5.49 -18.53 -7.17
CA PHE A 98 6.43 -18.70 -6.07
C PHE A 98 7.70 -19.45 -6.46
N THR A 99 7.61 -20.38 -7.42
CA THR A 99 8.68 -21.36 -7.65
C THR A 99 9.53 -21.05 -8.88
N GLU A 100 9.22 -20.00 -9.65
CA GLU A 100 9.92 -19.53 -10.86
C GLU A 100 10.27 -20.65 -11.89
N SER A 101 9.67 -21.83 -11.75
CA SER A 101 10.05 -23.04 -12.46
C SER A 101 8.84 -23.95 -12.61
N SER A 102 8.64 -24.50 -13.82
CA SER A 102 7.60 -25.50 -14.09
C SER A 102 8.25 -26.87 -14.31
N PRO A 103 7.78 -27.93 -13.63
CA PRO A 103 8.16 -29.30 -13.93
C PRO A 103 7.47 -29.86 -15.18
N VAL A 104 6.46 -29.16 -15.73
CA VAL A 104 5.63 -29.65 -16.83
C VAL A 104 6.23 -29.31 -18.19
N ARG A 105 6.37 -30.34 -19.02
CA ARG A 105 6.88 -30.19 -20.40
C ARG A 105 5.72 -29.95 -21.36
N TYR A 106 5.63 -28.73 -21.90
CA TYR A 106 4.66 -28.37 -22.92
C TYR A 106 5.16 -28.80 -24.31
N VAL A 107 4.37 -29.62 -25.00
CA VAL A 107 4.72 -30.17 -26.33
C VAL A 107 4.50 -29.15 -27.44
N HIS A 108 3.50 -28.27 -27.32
CA HIS A 108 3.14 -27.32 -28.36
C HIS A 108 3.84 -25.97 -28.21
N THR A 109 4.35 -25.42 -29.33
CA THR A 109 5.06 -24.13 -29.37
C THR A 109 4.21 -22.96 -28.85
N SER A 110 2.90 -22.96 -29.13
CA SER A 110 1.98 -21.92 -28.65
C SER A 110 1.83 -21.90 -27.13
N GLN A 111 1.72 -23.08 -26.50
CA GLN A 111 1.67 -23.21 -25.05
C GLN A 111 3.01 -22.83 -24.41
N ARG A 112 4.13 -23.22 -25.03
CA ARG A 112 5.47 -22.81 -24.57
C ARG A 112 5.65 -21.29 -24.59
N LEU A 113 5.14 -20.60 -25.61
CA LEU A 113 5.21 -19.15 -25.70
C LEU A 113 4.37 -18.49 -24.60
N LEU A 114 3.13 -18.95 -24.39
CA LEU A 114 2.28 -18.49 -23.28
C LEU A 114 2.95 -18.65 -21.92
N MET A 115 3.58 -19.80 -21.67
CA MET A 115 4.30 -20.06 -20.42
C MET A 115 5.56 -19.22 -20.28
N ALA A 116 6.30 -18.98 -21.37
CA ALA A 116 7.47 -18.11 -21.35
C ALA A 116 7.08 -16.66 -21.01
N VAL A 117 5.99 -16.16 -21.59
CA VAL A 117 5.44 -14.82 -21.26
C VAL A 117 4.99 -14.78 -19.80
N TRP A 118 4.28 -15.80 -19.32
CA TRP A 118 3.88 -15.88 -17.91
C TRP A 118 5.08 -15.86 -16.97
N LEU A 119 6.10 -16.68 -17.24
CA LEU A 119 7.33 -16.70 -16.44
C LEU A 119 8.03 -15.34 -16.42
N LEU A 120 8.12 -14.66 -17.56
CA LEU A 120 8.69 -13.32 -17.63
C LEU A 120 7.89 -12.35 -16.75
N THR A 121 6.55 -12.40 -16.82
CA THR A 121 5.67 -11.60 -15.96
C THR A 121 5.91 -11.88 -14.49
N VAL A 122 6.02 -13.15 -14.10
CA VAL A 122 6.30 -13.55 -12.69
C VAL A 122 7.64 -12.99 -12.22
N VAL A 123 8.69 -13.09 -13.03
CA VAL A 123 10.03 -12.54 -12.69
C VAL A 123 9.98 -11.03 -12.52
N VAL A 124 9.27 -10.32 -13.40
CA VAL A 124 9.08 -8.86 -13.27
C VAL A 124 8.28 -8.54 -12.00
N LEU A 125 7.22 -9.29 -11.73
CA LEU A 125 6.37 -9.09 -10.55
C LEU A 125 7.14 -9.32 -9.24
N ALA A 126 7.93 -10.39 -9.16
CA ALA A 126 8.76 -10.72 -8.00
C ALA A 126 9.83 -9.65 -7.75
N ASN A 127 10.53 -9.20 -8.79
CA ASN A 127 11.52 -8.14 -8.68
C ASN A 127 10.90 -6.80 -8.25
N THR A 128 9.73 -6.46 -8.79
CA THR A 128 9.02 -5.23 -8.44
C THR A 128 8.50 -5.29 -7.01
N PHE A 129 7.90 -6.41 -6.62
CA PHE A 129 7.44 -6.66 -5.26
C PHE A 129 8.58 -6.51 -4.25
N GLY A 130 9.72 -7.16 -4.51
CA GLY A 130 10.89 -7.08 -3.65
C GLY A 130 11.44 -5.65 -3.55
N SER A 131 11.40 -4.88 -4.64
CA SER A 131 11.85 -3.48 -4.65
C SER A 131 10.93 -2.57 -3.84
N LEU A 132 9.61 -2.72 -4.01
CA LEU A 132 8.61 -1.98 -3.26
C LEU A 132 8.67 -2.31 -1.76
N LEU A 133 8.83 -3.58 -1.42
CA LEU A 133 8.93 -4.01 -0.04
C LEU A 133 10.15 -3.40 0.65
N LYS A 134 11.32 -3.44 -0.01
CA LYS A 134 12.54 -2.79 0.49
C LYS A 134 12.35 -1.28 0.67
N SER A 135 11.69 -0.62 -0.28
CA SER A 135 11.41 0.82 -0.18
C SER A 135 10.49 1.15 0.99
N LYS A 136 9.42 0.39 1.19
CA LYS A 136 8.50 0.58 2.33
C LYS A 136 9.18 0.34 3.67
N GLN A 137 10.10 -0.62 3.74
CA GLN A 137 10.87 -0.89 4.96
C GLN A 137 11.97 0.13 5.23
N ALA A 138 12.52 0.76 4.19
CA ALA A 138 13.54 1.80 4.33
C ALA A 138 12.96 3.11 4.91
N VAL A 139 11.67 3.38 4.70
CA VAL A 139 11.01 4.58 5.21
C VAL A 139 10.23 4.25 6.49
N THR A 140 10.81 4.54 7.65
CA THR A 140 10.05 4.56 8.91
C THR A 140 9.13 5.77 8.90
N THR A 141 7.91 5.57 8.41
CA THR A 141 6.91 6.63 8.37
C THR A 141 6.35 6.82 9.77
N PHE A 142 6.83 7.83 10.49
CA PHE A 142 6.20 8.28 11.73
C PHE A 142 4.98 9.11 11.34
N LYS A 143 3.80 8.50 11.38
CA LYS A 143 2.56 9.27 11.28
C LYS A 143 2.35 9.99 12.62
N PRO A 144 2.29 11.33 12.64
CA PRO A 144 1.96 12.05 13.86
C PRO A 144 0.57 11.63 14.33
N GLU A 145 0.37 11.53 15.64
CA GLU A 145 -0.91 11.09 16.19
C GLU A 145 -2.04 12.09 15.90
N VAL A 146 -1.67 13.37 15.71
CA VAL A 146 -2.56 14.50 15.45
C VAL A 146 -1.91 15.36 14.37
N ASP A 147 -2.56 15.48 13.20
CA ASP A 147 -2.10 16.36 12.12
C ASP A 147 -2.78 17.74 12.15
N GLY A 148 -3.92 17.88 12.85
CA GLY A 148 -4.67 19.13 12.89
C GLY A 148 -5.55 19.34 14.13
N ILE A 149 -6.10 20.55 14.26
CA ILE A 149 -7.04 20.91 15.34
C ILE A 149 -8.35 20.12 15.21
N ASP A 150 -8.77 19.80 13.99
CA ASP A 150 -9.96 18.98 13.73
C ASP A 150 -9.80 17.56 14.29
N ASP A 151 -8.59 16.99 14.21
CA ASP A 151 -8.28 15.68 14.79
C ASP A 151 -8.29 15.71 16.32
N LEU A 152 -7.88 16.83 16.94
CA LEU A 152 -8.02 17.05 18.38
C LEU A 152 -9.49 17.13 18.80
N ALA A 153 -10.31 17.85 18.02
CA ALA A 153 -11.75 17.96 18.28
C ALA A 153 -12.46 16.61 18.13
N ALA A 154 -12.05 15.79 17.16
CA ALA A 154 -12.60 14.46 16.93
C ALA A 154 -12.19 13.43 18.02
N ARG A 155 -11.14 13.70 18.80
CA ARG A 155 -10.56 12.77 19.78
C ARG A 155 -10.62 13.35 21.19
N PRO A 156 -11.78 13.27 21.88
CA PRO A 156 -11.98 13.89 23.19
C PRO A 156 -11.11 13.30 24.32
N TYR A 157 -10.38 12.20 24.06
CA TYR A 157 -9.42 11.61 24.99
C TYR A 157 -8.04 12.29 24.98
N LEU A 158 -7.75 13.13 23.97
CA LEU A 158 -6.51 13.91 23.89
C LEU A 158 -6.72 15.28 24.54
N THR A 159 -5.95 15.59 25.57
CA THR A 159 -6.02 16.89 26.27
C THR A 159 -4.91 17.82 25.77
N PRO A 160 -5.24 18.88 25.00
CA PRO A 160 -4.24 19.86 24.60
C PRO A 160 -3.76 20.65 25.83
N ILE A 161 -2.44 20.75 26.00
CA ILE A 161 -1.83 21.57 27.05
C ILE A 161 -1.36 22.88 26.42
N ILE A 162 -1.99 23.99 26.82
CA ILE A 162 -1.58 25.34 26.41
C ILE A 162 -0.80 25.96 27.58
N PRO A 163 0.47 26.35 27.39
CA PRO A 163 1.23 27.02 28.44
C PRO A 163 0.55 28.33 28.85
N GLY A 164 0.33 28.52 30.15
CA GLY A 164 -0.38 29.67 30.70
C GLY A 164 0.39 30.99 30.56
N GLY A 165 -0.34 32.11 30.52
CA GLY A 165 0.24 33.46 30.46
C GLY A 165 0.70 33.91 29.06
N ASN A 166 0.42 33.10 28.04
CA ASN A 166 0.77 33.37 26.65
C ASN A 166 -0.45 33.79 25.82
N TYR A 167 -0.19 34.50 24.73
CA TYR A 167 -1.20 34.94 23.75
C TYR A 167 -2.13 33.81 23.28
N PHE A 168 -1.61 32.58 23.14
CA PHE A 168 -2.39 31.41 22.73
C PHE A 168 -3.50 31.04 23.71
N GLN A 169 -3.33 31.31 25.01
CA GLN A 169 -4.37 31.05 26.01
C GLN A 169 -5.53 32.02 25.86
N ASP A 170 -5.24 33.28 25.53
CA ASP A 170 -6.26 34.31 25.35
C ASP A 170 -7.04 34.06 24.05
N TYR A 171 -6.33 33.65 22.99
CA TYR A 171 -6.95 33.27 21.72
C TYR A 171 -7.87 32.04 21.83
N ALA A 172 -7.51 31.04 22.62
CA ALA A 172 -8.32 29.83 22.79
C ALA A 172 -9.59 30.03 23.65
N LYS A 173 -9.70 31.17 24.35
CA LYS A 173 -10.87 31.51 25.18
C LYS A 173 -11.86 32.43 24.48
N ALA A 174 -11.43 33.12 23.42
CA ALA A 174 -12.25 34.00 22.60
C ALA A 174 -13.18 33.18 21.70
#